data_AF-A0A951M0J6-F1
#
_entry.id   AF-A0A951M0J6-F1
#
_cell.length_a   1.000
_cell.length_b   1.000
_cell.length_c   1.000
_cell.angle_alpha   90.00
_cell.angle_beta   90.00
_cell.angle_gamma   90.00
#
_symmetry.space_group_name_H-M   'P 1'
#
loop_
_entity.id
_entity.type
_entity.pdbx_description
1 polymer ?
#
loop_
_entity_poly.entity_id
_entity_poly.type
_entity_poly.pdbx_seq_one_letter_code
_entity_poly.pdbx_strand_id
1 'polypeptide(L)'
;MKQARILSLISLFLIVALACPLTFGQKPRARAAAKPETGSLVERVGATGFIQVEADSFRDLSPRQQALAYWLSRASIAIDPIIYDQFSRFGLRQKR
;
A
#
# COMPACT_ATOMS: atom_id res chain seq x y z
N MET A 1 -35.18 -45.61 -27.49
CA MET A 1 -34.90 -44.16 -27.37
C MET A 1 -34.88 -43.58 -25.94
N LYS A 2 -35.09 -44.38 -24.86
CA LYS A 2 -35.02 -43.86 -23.47
C LYS A 2 -33.63 -44.00 -22.82
N GLN A 3 -32.86 -45.05 -23.14
CA GLN A 3 -31.55 -45.29 -22.51
C GLN A 3 -30.44 -44.31 -22.94
N ALA A 4 -30.44 -43.84 -24.19
CA ALA A 4 -29.47 -42.84 -24.66
C ALA A 4 -29.62 -41.45 -24.01
N ARG A 5 -30.84 -41.11 -23.52
CA ARG A 5 -31.08 -39.86 -22.77
C ARG A 5 -30.56 -39.93 -21.34
N ILE A 6 -30.57 -41.13 -20.74
CA ILE A 6 -30.11 -41.35 -19.36
C ILE A 6 -28.57 -41.34 -19.31
N LEU A 7 -27.88 -41.96 -20.28
CA LEU A 7 -26.42 -41.86 -20.38
C LEU A 7 -25.92 -40.44 -20.68
N SER A 8 -26.67 -39.66 -21.47
CA SER A 8 -26.32 -38.26 -21.76
C SER A 8 -26.49 -37.34 -20.54
N LEU A 9 -27.50 -37.59 -19.69
CA LEU A 9 -27.69 -36.88 -18.43
C LEU A 9 -26.62 -37.19 -17.37
N ILE A 10 -26.14 -38.45 -17.32
CA ILE A 10 -25.05 -38.85 -16.41
C ILE A 10 -23.71 -38.26 -16.86
N SER A 11 -23.45 -38.22 -18.17
CA SER A 11 -22.26 -37.58 -18.75
C SER A 11 -22.22 -36.07 -18.50
N LEU A 12 -23.36 -35.38 -18.62
CA LEU A 12 -23.44 -33.94 -18.35
C LEU A 12 -23.23 -33.63 -16.86
N PHE A 13 -23.70 -34.49 -15.95
CA PHE A 13 -23.51 -34.33 -14.51
C PHE A 13 -22.04 -34.56 -14.08
N LEU A 14 -21.33 -35.47 -14.77
CA LEU A 14 -19.92 -35.75 -14.51
C LEU A 14 -19.00 -34.60 -14.95
N ILE A 15 -19.37 -33.86 -15.99
CA ILE A 15 -18.59 -32.71 -16.49
C ILE A 15 -18.78 -31.47 -15.62
N VAL A 16 -19.97 -31.25 -15.05
CA VAL A 16 -20.25 -30.12 -14.14
C VAL A 16 -19.51 -30.26 -12.80
N ALA A 17 -19.29 -31.49 -12.34
CA ALA A 17 -18.55 -31.75 -11.09
C ALA A 17 -17.02 -31.51 -11.21
N LEU A 18 -16.45 -31.57 -12.41
CA LEU A 18 -15.01 -31.41 -12.64
C LEU A 18 -14.57 -29.95 -12.88
N ALA A 19 -15.51 -29.05 -13.20
CA ALA A 19 -15.24 -27.66 -13.53
C ALA A 19 -15.45 -26.67 -12.36
N CYS A 20 -15.81 -27.15 -11.17
CA CYS A 20 -15.90 -26.32 -9.98
C CYS A 20 -14.59 -26.46 -9.19
N PRO A 21 -13.60 -25.55 -9.31
CA PRO A 21 -12.53 -25.54 -8.34
C PRO A 21 -13.19 -25.26 -6.98
N LEU A 22 -13.09 -26.24 -6.08
CA LEU A 22 -13.34 -26.09 -4.65
C LEU A 22 -12.44 -24.96 -4.12
N THR A 23 -12.87 -23.72 -4.27
CA THR A 23 -12.30 -22.55 -3.59
C THR A 23 -13.25 -22.07 -2.49
N PHE A 24 -14.02 -22.99 -1.89
CA PHE A 24 -14.66 -22.76 -0.60
C PHE A 24 -13.71 -23.23 0.49
N GLY A 25 -12.79 -22.37 0.94
CA GLY A 25 -11.92 -22.73 2.06
C GLY A 25 -10.74 -21.81 2.35
N GLN A 26 -10.39 -20.87 1.46
CA GLN A 26 -9.50 -19.79 1.87
C GLN A 26 -10.33 -18.75 2.61
N LYS A 27 -10.51 -18.97 3.93
CA LYS A 27 -10.73 -17.88 4.88
C LYS A 27 -9.72 -16.81 4.44
N PRO A 28 -10.15 -15.59 4.01
CA PRO A 28 -9.18 -14.54 3.74
C PRO A 28 -8.32 -14.54 4.99
N ARG A 29 -7.03 -14.84 4.82
CA ARG A 29 -6.07 -14.69 5.90
C ARG A 29 -6.25 -13.23 6.23
N ALA A 30 -7.02 -12.95 7.28
CA ALA A 30 -7.12 -11.63 7.85
C ALA A 30 -5.66 -11.26 7.94
N ARG A 31 -5.23 -10.31 7.09
CA ARG A 31 -3.90 -9.74 7.17
C ARG A 31 -3.81 -9.43 8.64
N ALA A 32 -3.04 -10.24 9.38
CA ALA A 32 -3.00 -10.14 10.82
C ALA A 32 -2.78 -8.67 11.03
N ALA A 33 -3.78 -7.98 11.61
CA ALA A 33 -3.75 -6.53 11.69
C ALA A 33 -2.39 -6.28 12.29
N ALA A 34 -1.49 -5.71 11.49
CA ALA A 34 -0.09 -5.58 11.87
C ALA A 34 -0.20 -4.83 13.19
N LYS A 35 0.18 -5.52 14.27
CA LYS A 35 0.19 -4.95 15.61
C LYS A 35 0.84 -3.59 15.44
N PRO A 36 0.25 -2.47 15.87
CA PRO A 36 0.85 -1.17 15.62
C PRO A 36 2.26 -1.26 16.17
N GLU A 37 3.23 -1.30 15.24
CA GLU A 37 4.64 -1.41 15.56
C GLU A 37 4.87 -0.22 16.48
N THR A 38 5.17 -0.47 17.74
CA THR A 38 5.26 0.56 18.78
C THR A 38 6.59 1.32 18.64
N GLY A 39 6.97 1.61 17.40
CA GLY A 39 8.29 2.05 17.00
C GLY A 39 8.23 2.96 15.78
N SER A 40 9.28 3.76 15.62
CA SER A 40 9.42 4.80 14.60
C SER A 40 9.32 4.31 13.14
N LEU A 41 9.44 3.01 12.86
CA LEU A 41 9.37 2.48 11.49
C LEU A 41 7.93 2.45 10.95
N VAL A 42 7.67 3.25 9.92
CA VAL A 42 6.36 3.38 9.26
C VAL A 42 6.18 2.33 8.17
N GLU A 43 7.16 2.18 7.29
CA GLU A 43 7.07 1.27 6.15
C GLU A 43 8.46 0.82 5.69
N ARG A 44 8.54 -0.30 4.98
CA ARG A 44 9.74 -0.73 4.26
C ARG A 44 9.40 -1.08 2.81
N VAL A 45 10.14 -0.49 1.87
CA VAL A 45 10.05 -0.77 0.43
C VAL A 45 11.41 -1.28 -0.05
N GLY A 46 11.48 -2.57 -0.38
CA GLY A 46 12.75 -3.24 -0.69
C GLY A 46 13.73 -3.15 0.48
N ALA A 47 14.92 -2.58 0.23
CA ALA A 47 15.92 -2.35 1.27
C ALA A 47 15.68 -1.04 2.08
N THR A 48 14.80 -0.14 1.62
CA THR A 48 14.61 1.20 2.19
C THR A 48 13.52 1.19 3.27
N GLY A 49 13.83 1.72 4.47
CA GLY A 49 12.86 1.92 5.55
C GLY A 49 12.45 3.40 5.68
N PHE A 50 11.16 3.66 5.80
CA PHE A 50 10.59 4.96 6.11
C PHE A 50 10.29 5.03 7.60
N ILE A 51 10.83 6.05 8.27
CA ILE A 51 10.69 6.23 9.72
C ILE A 51 10.02 7.57 10.02
N GLN A 52 9.25 7.62 11.10
CA GLN A 52 8.66 8.83 11.67
C GLN A 52 9.61 9.39 12.72
N VAL A 53 9.92 10.68 12.61
CA VAL A 53 10.72 11.43 13.59
C VAL A 53 9.81 12.47 14.22
N GLU A 54 9.81 12.53 15.54
CA GLU A 54 9.02 13.48 16.32
C GLU A 54 9.93 14.57 16.91
N ALA A 55 9.44 15.80 16.92
CA ALA A 55 10.14 16.97 17.46
C ALA A 55 9.40 17.49 18.70
N ASP A 56 9.51 16.77 19.81
CA ASP A 56 8.78 17.09 21.04
C ASP A 56 9.02 18.51 21.53
N SER A 57 10.23 19.03 21.35
CA SER A 57 10.64 20.38 21.72
C SER A 57 9.88 21.49 20.98
N PHE A 58 9.13 21.17 19.92
CA PHE A 58 8.32 22.17 19.22
C PHE A 58 7.24 22.79 20.13
N ARG A 59 6.74 22.00 21.09
CA ARG A 59 5.71 22.45 22.05
C ARG A 59 6.23 23.55 23.00
N ASP A 60 7.54 23.61 23.20
CA ASP A 60 8.20 24.54 24.12
C ASP A 60 8.55 25.88 23.44
N LEU A 61 8.33 25.99 22.12
CA LEU A 61 8.62 27.20 21.36
C LEU A 61 7.56 28.28 21.60
N SER A 62 8.00 29.54 21.63
CA SER A 62 7.08 30.68 21.59
C SER A 62 6.27 30.70 20.29
N PRO A 63 5.09 31.36 20.25
CA PRO A 63 4.27 31.43 19.04
C PRO A 63 5.01 31.98 17.82
N ARG A 64 5.90 32.97 18.01
CA ARG A 64 6.72 33.53 16.92
C ARG A 64 7.72 32.51 16.38
N GLN A 65 8.33 31.70 17.25
CA GLN A 65 9.26 30.65 16.84
C GLN A 65 8.53 29.49 16.14
N GLN A 66 7.34 29.12 16.61
CA GLN A 66 6.50 28.11 15.93
C GLN A 66 6.12 28.59 14.52
N ALA A 67 5.70 29.84 14.37
CA ALA A 67 5.41 30.43 13.07
C ALA A 67 6.63 30.43 12.14
N LEU A 68 7.81 30.81 12.66
CA LEU A 68 9.06 30.76 11.91
C LEU A 68 9.38 29.33 11.45
N ALA A 69 9.34 28.35 12.36
CA ALA A 69 9.61 26.95 12.06
C ALA A 69 8.61 26.38 11.03
N TYR A 70 7.33 26.77 11.12
CA TYR A 70 6.33 26.42 10.12
C TYR A 70 6.70 26.94 8.73
N TRP A 71 7.05 28.23 8.60
CA TRP A 71 7.39 28.79 7.29
C TRP A 71 8.68 28.21 6.71
N LEU A 72 9.69 27.95 7.54
CA LEU A 72 10.92 27.26 7.11
C LEU A 72 10.64 25.82 6.65
N SER A 73 9.75 25.11 7.33
CA SER A 73 9.33 23.76 6.92
C SER A 73 8.58 23.79 5.58
N ARG A 74 7.67 24.76 5.40
CA ARG A 74 6.95 24.97 4.13
C ARG A 74 7.91 25.29 2.98
N ALA A 75 8.91 26.14 3.22
CA ALA A 75 9.93 26.46 2.25
C ALA A 75 10.75 25.21 1.87
N SER A 76 11.14 24.40 2.86
CA SER A 76 11.90 23.18 2.63
C SER A 76 11.15 22.15 1.78
N ILE A 77 9.85 21.97 2.04
CA ILE A 77 8.99 21.08 1.23
C ILE A 77 8.84 21.61 -0.21
N ALA A 78 8.73 22.93 -0.39
CA ALA A 78 8.55 23.55 -1.69
C ALA A 78 9.75 23.39 -2.64
N ILE A 79 10.94 23.07 -2.11
CA ILE A 79 12.16 22.85 -2.90
C ILE A 79 12.15 21.51 -3.64
N ASP A 80 11.31 20.55 -3.24
CA ASP A 80 11.26 19.21 -3.81
C ASP A 80 11.32 19.16 -5.36
N PRO A 81 10.50 19.87 -6.15
CA PRO A 81 10.62 19.86 -7.62
C PRO A 81 11.98 20.35 -8.15
N ILE A 82 12.65 21.28 -7.46
CA ILE A 82 13.98 21.77 -7.86
C ILE A 82 15.00 20.64 -7.81
N ILE A 83 14.94 19.79 -6.79
CA ILE A 83 15.87 18.65 -6.62
C ILE A 83 15.73 17.68 -7.80
N TYR A 84 14.49 17.33 -8.17
CA TYR A 84 14.26 16.42 -9.29
C TYR A 84 14.72 17.01 -10.63
N ASP A 85 14.54 18.31 -10.83
CA ASP A 85 15.01 19.00 -12.04
C ASP A 85 16.54 19.03 -12.11
N GLN A 86 17.21 19.27 -10.99
CA GLN A 86 18.68 19.30 -10.92
C GLN A 86 19.34 17.93 -11.10
N PHE A 87 18.72 16.86 -10.59
CA PHE A 87 19.30 15.51 -10.70
C PHE A 87 19.12 14.89 -12.07
N SER A 88 18.16 15.36 -12.87
CA SER A 88 17.97 14.87 -14.23
C SER A 88 17.08 15.80 -15.04
N ARG A 89 17.44 16.00 -16.31
CA ARG A 89 16.59 16.67 -17.32
C ARG A 89 15.19 16.03 -17.49
N PHE A 90 14.98 14.84 -16.93
CA PHE A 90 13.71 14.11 -16.99
C PHE A 90 13.03 13.95 -15.61
N GLY A 91 13.64 14.44 -14.52
CA GLY A 91 13.19 14.16 -13.16
C GLY A 91 11.76 14.62 -12.87
N LEU A 92 11.38 15.82 -13.34
CA LEU A 92 10.01 16.32 -13.19
C LEU A 92 8.96 15.46 -13.89
N ARG A 93 9.32 14.80 -15.00
CA ARG A 93 8.40 13.90 -15.73
C ARG A 93 8.22 12.57 -15.02
N GLN A 94 9.28 12.03 -14.41
CA GLN A 94 9.25 10.73 -13.73
C GLN A 94 8.65 10.79 -12.34
N LYS A 95 8.64 11.97 -11.71
CA LYS A 95 8.00 12.19 -10.41
C LYS A 95 6.46 12.16 -10.49
N ARG A 96 5.89 12.60 -11.62
CA ARG A 96 4.43 12.65 -11.85
C ARG A 96 3.86 11.26 -12.02
#